data_AF-A0A026WW43-F1
#
_entry.id   AF-A0A026WW43-F1
#
_cell.length_a   1.000
_cell.length_b   1.000
_cell.length_c   1.000
_cell.angle_alpha   90.00
_cell.angle_beta   90.00
_cell.angle_gamma   90.00
#
_symmetry.space_group_name_H-M   'P 1'
#
loop_
_entity.id
_entity.type
_entity.pdbx_description
1 polymer ?
#
loop_
_entity_poly.entity_id
_entity_poly.type
_entity_poly.pdbx_seq_one_letter_code
_entity_poly.pdbx_strand_id
1 'polypeptide(L)'
;MVFSSDFKYFATTGKDGKLRVMKWSDGCNVLSVQVYGTIKAIAWHPSEPLFCTGGGYNGLLTFWHAKKKARIGIVREKSLGTVRHLLWNKLSGELVVHWIHMNGLDQEISISVFGSVTRIVDAVPLDKENEMQISFLMFNHAHDKLVSYSRASNVFMFWNFFGDDERIRDQYAPRRKYRRIGPLHDTIR
;
A
#
# COMPACT_ATOMS: atom_id res chain seq x y z
N MET A 1 3.16 -8.82 -8.49
CA MET A 1 3.70 -8.20 -9.72
C MET A 1 3.05 -6.84 -9.87
N VAL A 2 3.74 -5.85 -10.44
CA VAL A 2 3.17 -4.52 -10.72
C VAL A 2 3.82 -3.91 -11.97
N PHE A 3 3.05 -3.16 -12.76
CA PHE A 3 3.55 -2.42 -13.93
C PHE A 3 4.10 -1.05 -13.54
N SER A 4 5.06 -0.55 -14.32
CA SER A 4 5.39 0.87 -14.31
C SER A 4 4.23 1.70 -14.86
N SER A 5 4.18 2.97 -14.46
CA SER A 5 3.16 3.92 -14.90
C SER A 5 3.08 4.09 -16.42
N ASP A 6 4.20 3.92 -17.12
CA ASP A 6 4.31 4.00 -18.58
C ASP A 6 4.22 2.64 -19.29
N PHE A 7 3.94 1.56 -18.56
CA PHE A 7 3.87 0.17 -19.07
C PHE A 7 5.12 -0.32 -19.81
N LYS A 8 6.26 0.35 -19.67
CA LYS A 8 7.53 -0.09 -20.26
C LYS A 8 8.20 -1.17 -19.44
N TYR A 9 7.91 -1.22 -18.15
CA TYR A 9 8.51 -2.16 -17.21
C TYR A 9 7.45 -2.82 -16.34
N PHE A 10 7.80 -3.95 -15.76
CA PHE A 10 7.07 -4.53 -14.64
C PHE A 10 8.04 -5.10 -13.62
N ALA A 11 7.63 -5.08 -12.36
CA ALA A 11 8.38 -5.65 -11.26
C ALA A 11 7.70 -6.89 -10.70
N THR A 12 8.53 -7.87 -10.33
CA THR A 12 8.11 -9.14 -9.73
C THR A 12 8.96 -9.45 -8.52
N THR A 13 8.34 -10.12 -7.56
CA THR A 13 8.99 -10.70 -6.40
C THR A 13 8.47 -12.11 -6.22
N GLY A 14 9.31 -13.01 -5.72
CA GLY A 14 8.98 -14.42 -5.57
C GLY A 14 9.48 -15.03 -4.27
N LYS A 15 9.18 -16.31 -4.08
CA LYS A 15 9.72 -17.11 -2.97
C LYS A 15 11.23 -17.35 -3.07
N ASP A 16 11.82 -17.12 -4.25
CA ASP A 16 13.26 -17.19 -4.49
C ASP A 16 14.04 -15.99 -3.91
N GLY A 17 13.35 -15.06 -3.24
CA GLY A 17 13.95 -13.90 -2.58
C GLY A 17 14.51 -12.86 -3.56
N LYS A 18 14.14 -12.94 -4.85
CA LYS A 18 14.64 -11.99 -5.86
C LYS A 18 13.57 -10.97 -6.22
N LEU A 19 13.97 -9.70 -6.14
CA LEU A 19 13.27 -8.60 -6.80
C LEU A 19 13.80 -8.49 -8.23
N ARG A 20 12.91 -8.56 -9.21
CA ARG A 20 13.24 -8.36 -10.61
C ARG A 20 12.41 -7.22 -11.19
N VAL A 21 13.03 -6.40 -12.02
CA VAL A 21 12.36 -5.45 -12.92
C VAL A 21 12.73 -5.83 -14.33
N MET A 22 11.74 -6.05 -15.18
CA MET A 22 11.90 -6.47 -16.56
C MET A 22 11.25 -5.45 -17.48
N LYS A 23 11.78 -5.34 -18.71
CA LYS A 23 11.07 -4.67 -19.79
C LYS A 23 9.84 -5.49 -20.16
N TRP A 24 8.73 -4.81 -20.39
CA TRP A 24 7.50 -5.47 -20.80
C TRP A 24 7.57 -6.03 -22.23
N SER A 25 8.26 -5.32 -23.13
CA SER A 25 8.31 -5.64 -24.56
C SER A 25 8.99 -6.98 -24.89
N ASP A 26 10.06 -7.32 -24.18
CA ASP A 26 10.96 -8.44 -24.50
C ASP A 26 11.29 -9.33 -23.27
N GLY A 27 10.79 -8.98 -22.08
CA GLY A 27 11.07 -9.71 -20.84
C GLY A 27 12.51 -9.53 -20.32
N CYS A 28 13.33 -8.69 -20.95
CA CYS A 28 14.73 -8.51 -20.54
C CYS A 28 14.81 -7.95 -19.12
N ASN A 29 15.61 -8.60 -18.27
CA ASN A 29 15.87 -8.10 -16.92
C ASN A 29 16.67 -6.80 -16.96
N VAL A 30 16.15 -5.77 -16.29
CA VAL A 30 16.75 -4.44 -16.15
C VAL A 30 17.39 -4.27 -14.79
N LEU A 31 16.80 -4.90 -13.77
CA LEU A 31 17.27 -4.94 -12.39
C LEU A 31 16.98 -6.34 -11.82
N SER A 32 17.96 -6.94 -11.15
CA SER A 32 17.78 -8.17 -10.38
C SER A 32 18.56 -8.04 -9.08
N VAL A 33 17.84 -8.02 -7.96
CA VAL A 33 18.42 -7.82 -6.62
C VAL A 33 18.03 -8.98 -5.73
N GLN A 34 19.01 -9.58 -5.07
CA GLN A 34 18.76 -10.51 -3.98
C GLN A 34 18.29 -9.73 -2.76
N VAL A 35 17.11 -10.06 -2.26
CA VAL A 35 16.54 -9.46 -1.06
C VAL A 35 16.52 -10.52 0.03
N TYR A 36 17.05 -10.17 1.20
CA TYR A 36 17.06 -11.04 2.35
C TYR A 36 15.68 -10.97 3.03
N GLY A 37 14.96 -12.09 3.03
CA GLY A 37 13.60 -12.20 3.57
C GLY A 37 12.52 -12.26 2.49
N THR A 38 11.26 -12.38 2.92
CA THR A 38 10.13 -12.51 2.00
C THR A 38 9.54 -11.14 1.67
N ILE A 39 9.51 -10.77 0.40
CA ILE A 39 8.70 -9.64 -0.07
C ILE A 39 7.26 -10.12 -0.25
N LYS A 40 6.32 -9.46 0.41
CA LYS A 40 4.90 -9.79 0.38
C LYS A 40 4.09 -8.81 -0.46
N ALA A 41 4.56 -7.57 -0.56
CA ALA A 41 3.89 -6.50 -1.27
C ALA A 41 4.88 -5.75 -2.18
N ILE A 42 4.37 -5.31 -3.33
CA ILE A 42 5.07 -4.42 -4.25
C ILE A 42 4.05 -3.47 -4.87
N ALA A 43 4.40 -2.20 -5.02
CA ALA A 43 3.59 -1.24 -5.74
C ALA A 43 4.47 -0.18 -6.42
N TRP A 44 3.96 0.40 -7.49
CA TRP A 44 4.67 1.35 -8.33
C TRP A 44 3.97 2.72 -8.30
N HIS A 45 4.74 3.80 -8.26
CA HIS A 45 4.22 5.17 -8.26
C HIS A 45 3.42 5.47 -9.54
N PRO A 46 2.29 6.19 -9.49
CA PRO A 46 1.42 6.39 -10.64
C PRO A 46 2.04 7.20 -11.79
N SER A 47 3.09 7.98 -11.52
CA SER A 47 3.71 8.87 -12.52
C SER A 47 5.24 8.91 -12.48
N GLU A 48 5.88 8.36 -11.44
CA GLU A 48 7.32 8.53 -11.22
C GLU A 48 8.04 7.20 -11.43
N PRO A 49 9.35 7.22 -11.75
CA PRO A 49 10.17 6.02 -11.85
C PRO A 49 10.50 5.42 -10.46
N LEU A 50 9.55 5.47 -9.52
CA LEU A 50 9.63 5.05 -8.14
C LEU A 50 8.72 3.84 -7.93
N PHE A 51 9.21 2.85 -7.18
CA PHE A 51 8.38 1.77 -6.67
C PHE A 51 8.86 1.40 -5.27
N CYS A 52 8.01 0.76 -4.47
CA CYS A 52 8.47 0.17 -3.22
C CYS A 52 8.00 -1.26 -3.01
N THR A 53 8.80 -1.94 -2.22
CA THR A 53 8.60 -3.33 -1.81
C THR A 53 8.47 -3.37 -0.30
N GLY A 54 7.58 -4.22 0.19
CA GLY A 54 7.32 -4.41 1.61
C GLY A 54 7.23 -5.89 1.97
N GLY A 55 7.70 -6.25 3.16
CA GLY A 55 7.54 -7.59 3.70
C GLY A 55 8.49 -7.88 4.86
N GLY A 56 8.76 -9.16 5.08
CA GLY A 56 9.60 -9.64 6.17
C GLY A 56 8.93 -9.56 7.54
N TYR A 57 9.60 -10.09 8.57
CA TYR A 57 9.19 -10.03 9.97
C TYR A 57 9.67 -8.76 10.69
N ASN A 58 10.29 -7.85 9.95
CA ASN A 58 10.92 -6.64 10.47
C ASN A 58 10.30 -5.35 9.90
N GLY A 59 9.09 -5.44 9.32
CA GLY A 59 8.33 -4.29 8.82
C GLY A 59 9.14 -3.43 7.84
N LEU A 60 9.88 -4.04 6.92
CA LEU A 60 10.79 -3.29 6.06
C LEU A 60 10.08 -2.82 4.79
N LEU A 61 10.06 -1.51 4.58
CA LEU A 61 9.82 -0.90 3.28
C LEU A 61 11.14 -0.54 2.62
N THR A 62 11.27 -0.87 1.35
CA THR A 62 12.41 -0.46 0.54
C THR A 62 11.92 0.26 -0.71
N PHE A 63 12.40 1.48 -0.89
CA PHE A 63 12.08 2.34 -2.03
C PHE A 63 13.19 2.27 -3.08
N TRP A 64 12.76 2.16 -4.32
CA TRP A 64 13.63 1.92 -5.47
C TRP A 64 13.35 2.92 -6.57
N HIS A 65 14.40 3.35 -7.25
CA HIS A 65 14.28 4.16 -8.44
C HIS A 65 14.62 3.32 -9.67
N ALA A 66 13.61 2.98 -10.47
CA ALA A 66 13.73 2.04 -11.58
C ALA A 66 14.75 2.47 -12.64
N LYS A 67 14.74 3.75 -13.05
CA LYS A 67 15.70 4.26 -14.04
C LYS A 67 17.14 4.29 -13.53
N LYS A 68 17.34 4.64 -12.25
CA LYS A 68 18.66 4.64 -11.59
C LYS A 68 19.11 3.23 -11.19
N LYS A 69 18.21 2.24 -11.27
CA LYS A 69 18.43 0.85 -10.87
C LYS A 69 18.98 0.73 -9.44
N ALA A 70 18.53 1.62 -8.56
CA ALA A 70 19.12 1.80 -7.25
C ALA A 70 18.05 1.87 -6.16
N ARG A 71 18.41 1.37 -4.97
CA ARG A 71 17.67 1.63 -3.74
C ARG A 71 17.90 3.09 -3.34
N ILE A 72 16.82 3.82 -3.05
CA ILE A 72 16.89 5.24 -2.69
C ILE A 72 16.46 5.52 -1.26
N GLY A 73 15.83 4.55 -0.59
CA GLY A 73 15.38 4.74 0.78
C GLY A 73 14.89 3.46 1.42
N ILE A 74 14.89 3.46 2.74
CA ILE A 74 14.38 2.38 3.57
C ILE A 74 13.57 3.01 4.69
N VAL A 75 12.40 2.45 4.96
CA VAL A 75 11.67 2.72 6.20
C VAL A 75 11.59 1.42 6.96
N ARG A 76 12.03 1.49 8.22
CA ARG A 76 11.91 0.40 9.17
C ARG A 76 11.05 0.89 10.31
N GLU A 77 10.01 0.13 10.61
CA GLU A 77 9.23 0.36 11.80
C GLU A 77 9.99 -0.11 13.05
N LYS A 78 9.73 0.50 14.21
CA LYS A 78 10.39 0.11 15.47
C LYS A 78 9.91 -1.25 15.98
N SER A 79 8.67 -1.62 15.68
CA SER A 79 8.07 -2.88 16.12
C SER A 79 8.37 -4.01 15.13
N LEU A 80 8.35 -5.25 15.62
CA LEU A 80 8.34 -6.42 14.73
C LEU A 80 7.01 -6.45 13.98
N GLY A 81 7.03 -6.89 12.73
CA GLY A 81 5.83 -6.84 11.92
C GLY A 81 6.08 -7.15 10.46
N THR A 82 5.02 -7.14 9.65
CA THR A 82 5.09 -7.37 8.22
C THR A 82 4.23 -6.40 7.45
N VAL A 83 4.71 -5.99 6.28
CA VAL A 83 3.93 -5.20 5.33
C VAL A 83 3.11 -6.15 4.47
N ARG A 84 1.79 -6.00 4.52
CA ARG A 84 0.86 -6.91 3.85
C ARG A 84 0.38 -6.39 2.50
N HIS A 85 0.06 -5.10 2.41
CA HIS A 85 -0.36 -4.45 1.16
C HIS A 85 0.36 -3.12 0.99
N LEU A 86 0.59 -2.77 -0.28
CA LEU A 86 1.11 -1.49 -0.73
C LEU A 86 0.24 -1.03 -1.88
N LEU A 87 -0.29 0.19 -1.78
CA LEU A 87 -1.16 0.76 -2.80
C LEU A 87 -0.80 2.23 -2.98
N TRP A 88 -0.34 2.60 -4.17
CA TRP A 88 -0.29 4.01 -4.53
C TRP A 88 -1.67 4.52 -4.91
N ASN A 89 -2.06 5.65 -4.34
CA ASN A 89 -3.19 6.42 -4.81
C ASN A 89 -2.80 7.08 -6.14
N LYS A 90 -3.59 6.86 -7.21
CA LYS A 90 -3.26 7.43 -8.54
C LYS A 90 -3.58 8.92 -8.67
N LEU A 91 -4.42 9.48 -7.81
CA LEU A 91 -4.74 10.91 -7.78
C LEU A 91 -3.71 11.71 -6.98
N SER A 92 -3.43 11.32 -5.74
CA SER A 92 -2.53 12.08 -4.86
C SER A 92 -1.06 11.71 -4.95
N GLY A 93 -0.73 10.53 -5.49
CA GLY A 93 0.65 10.00 -5.44
C GLY A 93 1.07 9.48 -4.06
N GLU A 94 0.17 9.51 -3.08
CA GLU A 94 0.45 9.00 -1.74
C GLU A 94 0.44 7.46 -1.70
N LEU A 95 1.29 6.90 -0.84
CA LEU A 95 1.40 5.46 -0.65
C LEU A 95 0.63 5.03 0.60
N VAL A 96 -0.37 4.18 0.41
CA VAL A 96 -1.04 3.45 1.48
C VAL A 96 -0.26 2.19 1.80
N VAL A 97 0.10 2.03 3.07
CA VAL A 97 0.83 0.87 3.60
C VAL A 97 0.00 0.19 4.67
N HIS A 98 -0.30 -1.08 4.48
CA HIS A 98 -0.94 -1.93 5.48
C HIS A 98 0.10 -2.76 6.21
N TRP A 99 0.17 -2.55 7.52
CA TRP A 99 1.08 -3.21 8.44
C TRP A 99 0.32 -4.21 9.31
N ILE A 100 1.00 -5.31 9.63
CA ILE A 100 0.64 -6.19 10.72
C ILE A 100 1.81 -6.16 11.70
N HIS A 101 1.60 -5.54 12.85
CA HIS A 101 2.53 -5.46 13.96
C HIS A 101 2.39 -6.72 14.83
N MET A 102 3.51 -7.19 15.34
CA MET A 102 3.60 -8.35 16.21
C MET A 102 3.94 -7.85 17.62
N ASN A 103 3.05 -8.10 18.58
CA ASN A 103 3.26 -7.81 19.99
C ASN A 103 3.15 -9.11 20.80
N GLY A 104 4.27 -9.84 20.90
CA GLY A 104 4.26 -11.19 21.47
C GLY A 104 3.44 -12.15 20.61
N LEU A 105 2.34 -12.67 21.16
CA LEU A 105 1.39 -13.52 20.44
C LEU A 105 0.28 -12.72 19.73
N ASP A 106 0.11 -11.44 20.09
CA ASP A 106 -0.95 -10.60 19.56
C ASP A 106 -0.52 -9.92 18.26
N GLN A 107 -1.50 -9.74 17.37
CA GLN A 107 -1.34 -9.01 16.12
C GLN A 107 -2.19 -7.75 16.16
N GLU A 108 -1.57 -6.62 15.85
CA GLU A 108 -2.26 -5.35 15.65
C GLU A 108 -2.04 -4.92 14.20
N ILE A 109 -3.05 -4.33 13.58
CA ILE A 109 -2.90 -3.81 12.22
C ILE A 109 -2.94 -2.29 12.20
N SER A 110 -2.24 -1.69 11.25
CA SER A 110 -2.38 -0.28 10.93
C SER A 110 -2.33 -0.06 9.43
N ILE A 111 -2.97 1.02 8.98
CA ILE A 111 -2.85 1.47 7.60
C ILE A 111 -2.36 2.91 7.63
N SER A 112 -1.09 3.11 7.27
CA SER A 112 -0.47 4.44 7.19
C SER A 112 -0.52 4.98 5.76
N VAL A 113 -0.58 6.30 5.63
CA VAL A 113 -0.48 7.01 4.36
C VAL A 113 0.82 7.81 4.35
N PHE A 114 1.66 7.52 3.37
CA PHE A 114 2.96 8.16 3.15
C PHE A 114 2.85 9.20 2.04
N GLY A 115 3.18 10.45 2.37
CA GLY A 115 3.31 11.53 1.38
C GLY A 115 4.71 11.63 0.79
N SER A 116 5.69 10.97 1.39
CA SER A 116 7.03 10.78 0.82
C SER A 116 7.69 9.54 1.41
N VAL A 117 8.91 9.21 0.96
CA VAL A 117 9.69 8.05 1.43
C VAL A 117 9.76 7.97 2.96
N THR A 118 9.86 9.09 3.68
CA THR A 118 10.04 9.10 5.14
C THR A 118 8.89 9.77 5.90
N ARG A 119 7.92 10.35 5.20
CA ARG A 119 6.87 11.16 5.81
C ARG A 119 5.52 10.45 5.74
N ILE A 120 5.07 9.97 6.90
CA ILE A 120 3.67 9.60 7.11
C ILE A 120 2.88 10.91 7.25
N VAL A 121 1.85 11.06 6.44
CA VAL A 121 0.95 12.23 6.43
C VAL A 121 -0.40 11.90 7.05
N ASP A 122 -0.77 10.62 7.06
CA ASP A 122 -2.07 10.18 7.56
C ASP A 122 -2.14 8.70 7.97
N ALA A 123 -3.29 8.28 8.48
CA ALA A 123 -3.63 6.88 8.73
C ALA A 123 -5.13 6.61 8.59
N VAL A 124 -5.50 5.42 8.16
CA VAL A 124 -6.91 4.98 8.16
C VAL A 124 -7.28 4.57 9.59
N PRO A 125 -8.34 5.14 10.18
CA PRO A 125 -8.70 4.87 11.56
C PRO A 125 -9.39 3.50 11.66
N LEU A 126 -8.65 2.51 12.17
CA LEU A 126 -9.17 1.15 12.34
C LEU A 126 -9.77 0.96 13.73
N ASP A 127 -10.94 0.32 13.79
CA ASP A 127 -11.55 -0.09 15.05
C ASP A 127 -10.93 -1.40 15.54
N LYS A 128 -10.22 -1.34 16.67
CA LYS A 128 -9.45 -2.47 17.22
C LYS A 128 -10.32 -3.70 17.53
N GLU A 129 -11.61 -3.52 17.81
CA GLU A 129 -12.50 -4.65 18.16
C GLU A 129 -12.98 -5.41 16.91
N ASN A 130 -13.11 -4.73 15.77
CA ASN A 130 -13.77 -5.29 14.57
C ASN A 130 -12.81 -5.57 13.40
N GLU A 131 -11.59 -5.02 13.44
CA GLU A 131 -10.74 -4.88 12.24
C GLU A 131 -9.41 -5.62 12.37
N MET A 132 -9.36 -6.70 13.15
CA MET A 132 -8.12 -7.43 13.42
C MET A 132 -7.56 -8.23 12.21
N GLN A 133 -8.31 -8.37 11.11
CA GLN A 133 -7.90 -9.18 9.96
C GLN A 133 -8.32 -8.61 8.60
N ILE A 134 -7.67 -7.54 8.17
CA ILE A 134 -7.80 -7.06 6.79
C ILE A 134 -7.08 -8.02 5.85
N SER A 135 -7.86 -8.71 5.01
CA SER A 135 -7.37 -9.69 4.05
C SER A 135 -7.03 -9.08 2.70
N PHE A 136 -7.66 -7.96 2.37
CA PHE A 136 -7.46 -7.27 1.09
C PHE A 136 -7.76 -5.77 1.21
N LEU A 137 -7.02 -4.98 0.43
CA LEU A 137 -7.22 -3.54 0.25
C LEU A 137 -7.17 -3.20 -1.24
N MET A 138 -8.02 -2.28 -1.68
CA MET A 138 -7.94 -1.68 -3.01
C MET A 138 -8.51 -0.27 -3.04
N PHE A 139 -8.03 0.55 -3.97
CA PHE A 139 -8.77 1.76 -4.35
C PHE A 139 -9.89 1.41 -5.33
N ASN A 140 -10.98 2.17 -5.29
CA ASN A 140 -11.94 2.18 -6.39
C ASN A 140 -11.30 2.76 -7.67
N HIS A 141 -12.02 2.68 -8.79
CA HIS A 141 -11.50 3.17 -10.08
C HIS A 141 -11.12 4.65 -10.05
N ALA A 142 -11.89 5.48 -9.35
CA ALA A 142 -11.63 6.91 -9.23
C ALA A 142 -10.47 7.24 -8.28
N HIS A 143 -9.98 6.28 -7.48
CA HIS A 143 -8.97 6.50 -6.44
C HIS A 143 -9.36 7.55 -5.37
N ASP A 144 -10.65 7.83 -5.20
CA ASP A 144 -11.17 8.69 -4.12
C ASP A 144 -11.70 7.89 -2.92
N LYS A 145 -11.88 6.57 -3.09
CA LYS A 145 -12.28 5.66 -2.01
C LYS A 145 -11.32 4.49 -1.88
N LEU A 146 -10.92 4.20 -0.64
CA LEU A 146 -10.24 2.96 -0.28
C LEU A 146 -11.27 1.94 0.19
N VAL A 147 -11.12 0.70 -0.24
CA VAL A 147 -11.97 -0.44 0.12
C VAL A 147 -11.12 -1.46 0.83
N SER A 148 -11.59 -1.93 1.98
CA SER A 148 -10.98 -3.02 2.74
C SER A 148 -11.96 -4.17 2.89
N TYR A 149 -11.45 -5.41 2.87
CA TYR A 149 -12.23 -6.61 3.17
C TYR A 149 -11.62 -7.36 4.35
N SER A 150 -12.45 -7.66 5.35
CA SER A 150 -12.09 -8.50 6.49
C SER A 150 -12.69 -9.90 6.30
N ARG A 151 -11.82 -10.92 6.29
CA ARG A 151 -12.28 -12.32 6.20
C ARG A 151 -12.91 -12.81 7.50
N ALA A 152 -12.46 -12.29 8.65
CA ALA A 152 -12.97 -12.71 9.95
C ALA A 152 -14.42 -12.27 10.17
N SER A 153 -14.76 -11.04 9.78
CA SER A 153 -16.11 -10.50 9.90
C SER A 153 -16.94 -10.63 8.62
N ASN A 154 -16.33 -11.02 7.49
CA ASN A 154 -16.97 -11.09 6.17
C ASN A 154 -17.61 -9.75 5.75
N VAL A 155 -16.92 -8.64 6.02
CA VAL A 155 -17.42 -7.28 5.78
C VAL A 155 -16.47 -6.50 4.87
N PHE A 156 -17.06 -5.75 3.94
CA PHE A 156 -16.38 -4.68 3.22
C PHE A 156 -16.55 -3.35 3.95
N MET A 157 -15.48 -2.57 4.03
CA MET A 157 -15.53 -1.20 4.54
C MET A 157 -15.02 -0.24 3.47
N PHE A 158 -15.63 0.94 3.45
CA PHE A 158 -15.36 1.98 2.48
C PHE A 158 -14.91 3.24 3.20
N TRP A 159 -13.79 3.79 2.74
CA TRP A 159 -13.15 4.96 3.32
C TRP A 159 -13.07 6.04 2.25
N ASN A 160 -13.62 7.23 2.51
CA ASN A 160 -13.41 8.38 1.64
C ASN A 160 -11.97 8.87 1.84
N PHE A 161 -11.10 8.60 0.86
CA PHE A 161 -9.66 8.77 1.01
C PHE A 161 -9.24 10.24 1.13
N PHE A 162 -10.08 11.17 0.70
CA PHE A 162 -9.84 12.61 0.83
C PHE A 162 -10.71 13.27 1.91
N GLY A 163 -11.49 12.49 2.67
CA GLY A 163 -12.50 12.99 3.60
C GLY A 163 -13.85 13.31 2.95
N ASP A 164 -14.80 13.78 3.76
CA ASP A 164 -16.20 14.02 3.37
C ASP A 164 -16.47 15.45 2.88
N ASP A 165 -15.45 16.28 2.74
CA ASP A 165 -15.64 17.68 2.38
C ASP A 165 -15.77 17.81 0.85
N GLU A 166 -16.99 18.06 0.35
CA GLU A 166 -17.29 18.22 -1.08
C GLU A 166 -16.42 19.30 -1.76
N ARG A 167 -15.80 20.20 -0.99
CA ARG A 167 -14.90 21.25 -1.46
C ARG A 167 -13.50 20.76 -1.88
N ILE A 168 -13.12 19.55 -1.48
CA ILE A 168 -11.75 19.02 -1.71
C ILE A 168 -11.56 18.53 -3.17
N ARG A 169 -12.64 18.34 -3.93
CA ARG A 169 -12.56 17.98 -5.35
C ARG A 169 -11.92 19.07 -6.22
N ASP A 170 -11.94 20.32 -5.78
CA ASP A 170 -11.46 21.48 -6.56
C ASP A 170 -10.09 22.02 -6.12
N GLN A 171 -9.53 21.59 -4.98
CA GLN A 171 -8.29 22.19 -4.44
C GLN A 171 -7.39 21.16 -3.75
N TYR A 172 -6.41 20.63 -4.47
CA TYR A 172 -5.34 19.81 -3.90
C TYR A 172 -4.37 20.67 -3.05
N ALA A 173 -4.72 20.91 -1.78
CA ALA A 173 -3.78 21.26 -0.70
C ALA A 173 -4.34 20.78 0.66
N PRO A 174 -3.49 20.32 1.61
CA PRO A 174 -3.89 19.29 2.57
C PRO A 174 -4.48 19.86 3.86
N ARG A 175 -5.62 19.31 4.32
CA ARG A 175 -5.97 19.17 5.76
C ARG A 175 -7.17 18.23 6.01
N ARG A 176 -6.87 17.06 6.59
CA ARG A 176 -7.59 16.18 7.55
C ARG A 176 -9.14 16.19 7.64
N LYS A 177 -9.74 14.98 7.63
CA LYS A 177 -10.39 14.22 8.74
C LYS A 177 -11.31 13.14 8.14
N TYR A 178 -11.09 11.87 8.46
CA TYR A 178 -11.87 10.73 7.95
C TYR A 178 -13.02 10.36 8.88
N ARG A 179 -14.11 9.85 8.31
CA ARG A 179 -15.13 9.09 9.03
C ARG A 179 -15.51 7.83 8.26
N ARG A 180 -15.72 6.74 8.99
CA ARG A 180 -16.17 5.42 8.51
C ARG A 180 -17.59 5.55 7.94
N ILE A 181 -17.81 5.12 6.71
CA ILE A 181 -19.17 4.86 6.19
C ILE A 181 -19.44 3.38 6.47
N GLY A 182 -20.46 3.11 7.30
CA GLY A 182 -20.82 1.77 7.75
C GLY A 182 -21.22 0.82 6.61
N PRO A 183 -21.38 -0.48 6.89
CA PRO A 183 -21.77 -1.46 5.89
C PRO A 183 -23.16 -1.13 5.31
N LEU A 184 -23.27 -1.11 3.98
CA LEU A 184 -24.56 -1.15 3.29
C LEU A 184 -25.12 -2.55 3.45
N HIS A 185 -26.13 -2.71 4.31
CA HIS A 185 -26.97 -3.90 4.30
C HIS A 185 -27.85 -3.83 3.05
N ASP A 186 -27.66 -4.77 2.12
CA ASP A 186 -28.61 -5.00 1.04
C ASP A 186 -29.96 -5.36 1.67
N THR A 187 -30.88 -4.39 1.64
CA THR A 187 -32.28 -4.63 1.98
C THR A 187 -32.96 -5.03 0.67
N ILE A 188 -32.93 -6.32 0.36
CA ILE A 188 -33.84 -6.90 -0.62
C ILE A 188 -34.99 -7.52 0.18
N ARG A 189 -36.20 -7.06 -0.16
CA ARG A 189 -37.50 -7.44 0.40
C ARG A 189 -37.77 -8.93 0.30
#